data_AF-A0A5C7IX17-F1
#
_entry.id   AF-A0A5C7IX17-F1
#
_cell.length_a   1.000
_cell.length_b   1.000
_cell.length_c   1.000
_cell.angle_alpha   90.00
_cell.angle_beta   90.00
_cell.angle_gamma   90.00
#
_symmetry.space_group_name_H-M   'P 1'
#
loop_
_entity.id
_entity.type
_entity.pdbx_description
1 polymer ?
#
loop_
_entity_poly.entity_id
_entity_poly.type
_entity_poly.pdbx_seq_one_letter_code
_entity_poly.pdbx_strand_id
1 'polypeptide(L)'
;MIYLDGDIQVLAALITFSKIQMLLLCCHGLFCEKNWSNSPQFKIGYCQQCLERVHWPAEMGSPPLLYFNAGLFVYQSNILTYSDSWTLSKSLLQLCLRGKTF
;
A
#
# COMPACT_ATOMS: atom_id res chain seq x y z
N MET A 1 -2.22 13.56 9.28
CA MET A 1 -1.93 12.63 10.39
C MET A 1 -1.03 11.51 9.87
N ILE A 2 -0.14 10.97 10.71
CA ILE A 2 0.74 9.84 10.35
C ILE A 2 0.31 8.64 11.20
N TYR A 3 0.08 7.50 10.56
CA TYR A 3 -0.13 6.20 11.20
C TYR A 3 1.15 5.37 11.11
N LEU A 4 1.48 4.69 12.20
CA LEU A 4 2.60 3.76 12.32
C LEU A 4 2.13 2.54 13.11
N ASP A 5 2.40 1.34 12.59
CA ASP A 5 2.20 0.09 13.32
C ASP A 5 3.13 0.03 14.55
N GLY A 6 2.70 -0.74 15.55
CA GLY A 6 3.41 -0.86 16.83
C GLY A 6 4.79 -1.53 16.75
N ASP A 7 5.10 -2.18 15.63
CA ASP A 7 6.38 -2.82 15.33
C ASP A 7 7.29 -2.00 14.42
N ILE A 8 6.93 -0.74 14.10
CA ILE A 8 7.76 0.17 13.32
C ILE A 8 8.71 0.97 14.22
N GLN A 9 10.00 0.93 13.89
CA GLN A 9 11.02 1.78 14.50
C GLN A 9 11.37 2.97 13.59
N VAL A 10 11.25 4.19 14.11
CA VAL A 10 11.59 5.43 13.37
C VAL A 10 13.04 5.80 13.64
N LEU A 11 13.90 5.62 12.64
CA LEU A 11 15.35 5.88 12.74
C LEU A 11 15.76 7.26 12.20
N ALA A 12 14.88 7.95 11.47
CA ALA A 12 15.13 9.26 10.88
C ALA A 12 13.90 10.18 11.02
N ALA A 13 14.14 11.49 11.07
CA ALA A 13 13.08 12.47 11.29
C ALA A 13 12.06 12.49 10.14
N LEU A 14 10.77 12.34 10.49
CA LEU A 14 9.64 12.30 9.54
C LEU A 14 9.22 13.69 9.02
N ILE A 15 10.06 14.72 9.15
CA ILE A 15 9.70 16.13 8.91
C ILE A 15 9.37 16.40 7.43
N THR A 16 9.91 15.59 6.51
CA THR A 16 9.73 15.72 5.05
C THR A 16 8.26 15.53 4.61
N PHE A 17 7.44 14.84 5.40
CA PHE A 17 6.03 14.58 5.07
C PHE A 17 5.09 15.78 5.24
N SER A 18 5.57 16.89 5.84
CA SER A 18 4.77 18.08 6.17
C SER A 18 4.26 18.88 4.97
N LYS A 19 4.80 18.68 3.76
CA LYS A 19 4.43 19.44 2.54
C LYS A 19 3.49 18.68 1.59
N ILE A 20 3.01 17.51 1.96
CA ILE A 20 2.33 16.60 1.04
C ILE A 20 0.80 16.78 1.16
N GLN A 21 0.16 17.21 0.08
CA GLN A 21 -1.31 17.40 -0.02
C GLN A 21 -2.07 16.15 -0.52
N MET A 22 -1.42 14.99 -0.53
CA MET A 22 -2.04 13.74 -1.01
C MET A 22 -2.94 13.11 0.05
N LEU A 23 -4.07 12.53 -0.39
CA LEU A 23 -5.06 11.86 0.47
C LEU A 23 -4.45 10.74 1.32
N LEU A 24 -3.52 9.99 0.73
CA LEU A 24 -2.78 8.90 1.36
C LEU A 24 -1.37 8.81 0.74
N LEU A 25 -0.34 8.72 1.57
CA LEU A 25 1.02 8.40 1.16
C LEU A 25 1.51 7.19 1.96
N CYS A 26 1.93 6.13 1.27
CA CYS A 26 2.39 4.88 1.86
C CYS A 26 3.70 4.45 1.22
N CYS A 27 4.45 3.58 1.91
CA CYS A 27 5.55 2.86 1.29
C CYS A 27 5.03 1.77 0.33
N HIS A 28 5.61 1.70 -0.87
CA HIS A 28 5.31 0.63 -1.83
C HIS A 28 5.63 -0.75 -1.25
N GLY A 29 4.88 -1.76 -1.68
CA GLY A 29 5.11 -3.15 -1.30
C GLY A 29 6.44 -3.69 -1.84
N LEU A 30 7.20 -4.35 -0.96
CA LEU A 30 8.45 -5.04 -1.29
C LEU A 30 8.17 -6.48 -1.78
N PHE A 31 7.53 -6.61 -2.94
CA PHE A 31 7.24 -7.93 -3.54
C PHE A 31 8.48 -8.78 -3.85
N CYS A 32 9.68 -8.20 -3.77
CA CYS A 32 10.94 -8.91 -3.95
C CYS A 32 11.50 -9.55 -2.66
N GLU A 33 10.81 -9.41 -1.52
CA GLU A 33 11.18 -10.04 -0.26
C GLU A 33 10.68 -11.49 -0.15
N LYS A 34 11.41 -12.33 0.60
CA LYS A 34 11.14 -13.78 0.70
C LYS A 34 9.71 -14.09 1.18
N ASN A 35 9.11 -13.22 1.96
CA ASN A 35 7.73 -13.36 2.43
C ASN A 35 6.71 -13.40 1.29
N TRP A 36 7.08 -12.91 0.11
CA TRP A 36 6.28 -12.91 -1.11
C TRP A 36 6.64 -14.06 -2.07
N SER A 37 7.37 -15.09 -1.63
CA SER A 37 7.90 -16.16 -2.49
C SER A 37 6.87 -16.87 -3.38
N ASN A 38 5.62 -16.90 -2.92
CA ASN A 38 4.52 -17.55 -3.63
C ASN A 38 3.89 -16.65 -4.70
N SER A 39 4.17 -15.35 -4.69
CA SER A 39 3.60 -14.38 -5.62
C SER A 39 4.23 -14.47 -7.03
N PRO A 40 3.46 -14.23 -8.10
CA PRO A 40 4.02 -14.11 -9.46
C PRO A 40 5.10 -13.03 -9.56
N GLN A 41 4.91 -11.90 -8.86
CA GLN A 41 5.84 -10.77 -8.81
C GLN A 41 7.22 -11.20 -8.29
N PHE A 42 7.26 -11.95 -7.18
CA PHE A 42 8.51 -12.44 -6.61
C PHE A 42 9.24 -13.40 -7.56
N LYS A 43 8.50 -14.30 -8.23
CA LYS A 43 9.07 -15.32 -9.13
C LYS A 43 9.85 -14.73 -10.30
N ILE A 44 9.45 -13.55 -10.78
CA ILE A 44 10.16 -12.81 -11.83
C ILE A 44 11.15 -11.77 -11.27
N GLY A 45 11.26 -11.64 -9.95
CA GLY A 45 12.09 -10.63 -9.31
C GLY A 45 11.55 -9.21 -9.43
N TYR A 46 10.27 -9.03 -9.76
CA TYR A 46 9.63 -7.72 -9.85
C TYR A 46 9.49 -7.08 -8.48
N CYS A 47 9.89 -5.81 -8.37
CA CYS A 47 9.82 -5.06 -7.12
C CYS A 47 9.25 -3.66 -7.35
N GLN A 48 8.12 -3.34 -6.71
CA GLN A 48 7.46 -2.03 -6.87
C GLN A 48 8.28 -0.87 -6.30
N GLN A 49 9.15 -1.14 -5.32
CA GLN A 49 10.07 -0.15 -4.78
C GLN A 49 11.29 0.09 -5.69
N CYS A 50 11.64 -0.87 -6.55
CA CYS A 50 12.84 -0.84 -7.40
C CYS A 50 12.48 -1.19 -8.84
N LEU A 51 11.72 -0.32 -9.51
CA LEU A 51 11.25 -0.53 -10.88
C LEU A 51 12.40 -0.73 -11.89
N GLU A 52 13.59 -0.19 -11.61
CA GLU A 52 14.77 -0.34 -12.47
C GLU A 52 15.35 -1.76 -12.44
N ARG A 53 15.05 -2.57 -11.42
CA ARG A 53 15.64 -3.90 -11.26
C ARG A 53 15.11 -4.88 -12.30
N VAL A 54 13.78 -4.94 -12.44
CA VAL A 54 13.07 -5.78 -13.41
C VAL A 54 11.84 -5.01 -13.86
N HIS A 55 11.77 -4.76 -15.17
CA HIS A 55 10.58 -4.18 -15.79
C HIS A 55 9.46 -5.22 -15.88
N TRP A 56 8.21 -4.77 -15.77
CA TRP A 56 7.06 -5.66 -15.91
C TRP A 56 7.04 -6.29 -17.32
N PRO A 57 7.04 -7.63 -17.46
CA PRO A 57 7.08 -8.28 -18.77
C PRO A 57 5.79 -8.02 -19.56
N ALA A 58 5.90 -7.74 -20.86
CA ALA A 58 4.75 -7.49 -21.72
C ALA A 58 3.84 -8.71 -21.84
N GLU A 59 4.40 -9.91 -21.72
CA GLU A 59 3.69 -11.19 -21.79
C GLU A 59 2.77 -11.41 -20.57
N MET A 60 2.98 -10.67 -19.48
CA MET A 60 2.14 -10.71 -18.28
C MET A 60 0.99 -9.70 -18.30
N GLY A 61 0.80 -8.98 -19.41
CA GLY A 61 -0.24 -7.98 -19.55
C GLY A 61 0.07 -6.69 -18.80
N SER A 62 -0.95 -5.99 -18.31
CA SER A 62 -0.75 -4.74 -17.58
C SER A 62 -0.07 -4.97 -16.23
N PRO A 63 0.83 -4.06 -15.80
CA PRO A 63 1.44 -4.15 -14.49
C PRO A 63 0.38 -4.14 -13.39
N PRO A 64 0.63 -4.84 -12.27
CA PRO A 64 -0.29 -4.85 -11.15
C PRO A 64 -0.42 -3.43 -10.58
N LEU A 65 -1.60 -3.12 -10.04
CA LEU A 65 -1.82 -1.88 -9.31
C LEU A 65 -0.79 -1.73 -8.19
N LEU A 66 -0.44 -0.48 -7.88
CA LEU A 66 0.50 -0.17 -6.79
C LEU A 66 -0.07 -0.70 -5.48
N TYR A 67 0.64 -1.66 -4.90
CA TYR A 67 0.33 -2.20 -3.59
C TYR A 67 1.17 -1.44 -2.58
N PHE A 68 0.57 -1.10 -1.45
CA PHE A 68 1.23 -0.36 -0.41
C PHE A 68 1.20 -1.14 0.91
N ASN A 69 2.26 -0.99 1.69
CA ASN A 69 2.30 -1.47 3.06
C ASN A 69 1.34 -0.60 3.91
N ALA A 70 0.47 -1.23 4.69
CA ALA A 70 -0.52 -0.55 5.51
C ALA A 70 0.01 -0.13 6.90
N GLY A 71 1.22 -0.52 7.27
CA GLY A 71 1.82 -0.22 8.57
C GLY A 71 2.38 1.19 8.68
N LEU A 72 2.69 1.85 7.57
CA LEU A 72 3.05 3.27 7.56
C LEU A 72 2.26 4.01 6.48
N PHE A 73 1.46 4.98 6.91
CA PHE A 73 0.82 5.89 5.97
C PHE A 73 0.56 7.28 6.56
N VAL A 74 0.64 8.29 5.69
CA VAL A 74 0.24 9.66 5.98
C VAL A 74 -1.09 9.92 5.30
N TYR A 75 -2.06 10.47 6.02
CA TYR A 75 -3.37 10.81 5.47
C TYR A 75 -3.87 12.17 5.94
N GLN A 76 -4.77 12.75 5.15
CA GLN A 76 -5.42 14.00 5.54
C GLN A 76 -6.45 13.74 6.64
N SER A 77 -6.21 14.34 7.82
CA SER A 77 -7.15 14.28 8.95
C SER A 77 -8.24 15.34 8.77
N ASN A 78 -9.22 15.05 7.92
CA ASN A 78 -10.46 15.80 7.78
C ASN A 78 -11.64 14.89 8.16
N ILE A 79 -12.65 15.45 8.85
CA ILE A 79 -13.86 14.74 9.27
C ILE A 79 -14.64 14.13 8.08
N LEU A 80 -14.62 14.80 6.92
CA LEU A 80 -15.24 14.27 5.69
C LEU A 80 -14.48 13.03 5.20
N THR A 81 -13.15 13.13 5.05
CA THR A 81 -12.29 12.01 4.68
C THR A 81 -12.44 10.82 5.62
N TYR A 82 -12.54 11.08 6.93
CA TYR A 82 -12.78 10.03 7.92
C TYR A 82 -14.15 9.35 7.72
N SER A 83 -15.21 10.13 7.56
CA SER A 83 -16.57 9.60 7.42
C SER A 83 -16.75 8.78 6.14
N ASP A 84 -16.18 9.25 5.02
CA ASP A 84 -16.20 8.57 3.73
C ASP A 84 -15.40 7.26 3.79
N SER A 85 -14.17 7.32 4.30
CA SER A 85 -13.31 6.12 4.44
C SER A 85 -13.95 5.06 5.33
N TRP A 86 -14.53 5.46 6.47
CA TRP A 86 -15.24 4.55 7.37
C TRP A 86 -16.44 3.86 6.72
N THR A 87 -17.25 4.63 6.01
CA THR A 87 -18.45 4.11 5.32
C THR A 87 -18.05 3.13 4.23
N LEU A 88 -17.04 3.47 3.44
CA LEU A 88 -16.48 2.60 2.42
C LEU A 88 -15.91 1.32 3.03
N SER A 89 -15.03 1.43 4.04
CA SER A 89 -14.41 0.27 4.70
C SER A 89 -15.44 -0.67 5.30
N LYS A 90 -16.50 -0.16 5.92
CA LYS A 90 -17.62 -0.97 6.41
C LYS A 90 -18.32 -1.74 5.29
N SER A 91 -18.59 -1.07 4.19
CA SER A 91 -19.27 -1.66 3.04
C SER A 91 -18.42 -2.76 2.40
N LEU A 92 -17.12 -2.51 2.24
CA LEU A 92 -16.16 -3.49 1.75
C LEU A 92 -16.05 -4.70 2.69
N LEU A 93 -15.96 -4.48 4.01
CA LEU A 93 -15.92 -5.56 5.00
C LEU A 93 -17.18 -6.43 4.94
N GLN A 94 -18.35 -5.81 4.81
CA GLN A 94 -19.61 -6.54 4.67
C GLN A 94 -19.67 -7.39 3.38
N LEU A 95 -19.11 -6.89 2.28
CA LEU A 95 -18.99 -7.67 1.05
C LEU A 95 -18.06 -8.88 1.23
N CYS A 96 -16.88 -8.67 1.84
CA CYS A 96 -15.94 -9.75 2.16
C CYS A 96 -16.57 -10.82 3.06
N LEU A 97 -17.26 -10.41 4.13
CA LEU A 97 -17.93 -11.32 5.06
C LEU A 97 -19.06 -12.13 4.41
N ARG A 98 -19.65 -11.61 3.33
CA ARG A 98 -20.67 -12.31 2.53
C ARG A 98 -20.07 -13.19 1.43
N GLY A 99 -18.75 -13.37 1.41
CA GLY A 99 -18.06 -14.20 0.42
C GLY A 99 -18.09 -13.62 -1.01
N LYS A 100 -18.39 -12.33 -1.17
CA LYS A 100 -18.30 -11.67 -2.47
C LYS A 100 -16.87 -11.19 -2.68
N THR A 101 -16.21 -11.71 -3.72
CA THR A 101 -14.92 -11.21 -4.19
C THR A 101 -15.12 -9.95 -5.04
N PHE A 102 -14.16 -9.03 -4.96
CA PHE A 102 -14.06 -7.87 -5.85
C PHE A 102 -13.57 -8.28 -7.24
#